data_AF-A0A661SRV8-F1
#
_entry.id   AF-A0A661SRV8-F1
#
_cell.length_a   1.000
_cell.length_b   1.000
_cell.length_c   1.000
_cell.angle_alpha   90.00
_cell.angle_beta   90.00
_cell.angle_gamma   90.00
#
_symmetry.space_group_name_H-M   'P 1'
#
loop_
_entity.id
_entity.type
_entity.pdbx_description
1 polymer ?
#
loop_
_entity_poly.entity_id
_entity_poly.type
_entity_poly.pdbx_seq_one_letter_code
_entity_poly.pdbx_strand_id
1 'polypeptide(L)'
;MDRKRDISLKNALKSNEAFFEFLQQDADSDEYRRLKRRVEKDGPHPTDEMLHDYVLGWLDEQDAKMVRDHILICGICSDEVLRLIRMERELDEEATEDKPPTFMRKMKKKLSNRFLSPSNRYRPTKEPDLIISTRDTEYEEILQQGSKDGNGVCSGIAVAILIFVRQQKMYFIPGFAVAVTACLVLFLSRTPEMSDMITESYQAAFLKEMAVRQDDLKLPWEGHAQYGFNLAEQDAHIYRAFGAGLWSGRQDLTDRISGATETSMPDFLSPKWQGNTANAGKWSETPWNACFRMGRWSFLIWAVSQSDAEVPKAFWEKQESILEGIQKGFADVPVKSVEDDRVVNSMLGSVKSALESSEGVSFGKRRQIARDLGLLIKHLSPVRIP
;
A
#
# COMPACT_ATOMS: atom_id res chain seq x y z
N MET A 1 -40.04 -22.46 2.53
CA MET A 1 -40.44 -21.85 1.25
C MET A 1 -41.78 -22.43 0.83
N ASP A 2 -42.63 -21.62 0.18
CA ASP A 2 -43.91 -22.08 -0.36
C ASP A 2 -43.66 -23.11 -1.48
N ARG A 3 -44.32 -24.28 -1.41
CA ARG A 3 -44.17 -25.39 -2.38
C ARG A 3 -44.43 -24.94 -3.82
N LYS A 4 -45.24 -23.89 -4.01
CA LYS A 4 -45.49 -23.27 -5.33
C LYS A 4 -44.27 -22.51 -5.87
N ARG A 5 -43.49 -21.85 -5.00
CA ARG A 5 -42.28 -21.12 -5.37
C ARG A 5 -41.17 -22.07 -5.81
N ASP A 6 -41.01 -23.20 -5.14
CA ASP A 6 -40.03 -24.23 -5.51
C ASP A 6 -40.28 -24.84 -6.89
N ILE A 7 -41.55 -25.07 -7.25
CA ILE A 7 -41.94 -25.57 -8.57
C ILE A 7 -41.66 -24.50 -9.64
N SER A 8 -41.97 -23.24 -9.34
CA SER A 8 -41.72 -22.12 -10.25
C SER A 8 -40.22 -21.95 -10.52
N LEU A 9 -39.38 -21.98 -9.47
CA LEU A 9 -37.93 -21.88 -9.60
C LEU A 9 -37.34 -23.03 -10.42
N LYS A 10 -37.78 -24.28 -10.19
CA LYS A 10 -37.30 -25.43 -10.98
C LYS A 10 -37.64 -25.32 -12.46
N ASN A 11 -38.77 -24.69 -12.81
CA ASN A 11 -39.11 -24.43 -14.20
C ASN A 11 -38.32 -23.26 -14.78
N ALA A 12 -38.10 -22.21 -13.99
CA ALA A 12 -37.29 -21.05 -14.36
C ALA A 12 -35.85 -21.45 -14.71
N LEU A 13 -35.25 -22.40 -13.98
CA LEU A 13 -33.89 -22.89 -14.22
C LEU A 13 -33.71 -23.71 -15.52
N LYS A 14 -34.78 -23.97 -16.30
CA LYS A 14 -34.69 -24.71 -17.56
C LYS A 14 -34.19 -23.88 -18.74
N SER A 15 -34.25 -22.55 -18.65
CA SER A 15 -33.73 -21.65 -19.69
C SER A 15 -33.44 -20.26 -19.12
N ASN A 16 -32.54 -19.51 -19.76
CA ASN A 16 -32.24 -18.13 -19.33
C ASN A 16 -33.48 -17.22 -19.41
N GLU A 17 -34.29 -17.38 -20.45
CA GLU A 17 -35.51 -16.58 -20.64
C GLU A 17 -36.54 -16.82 -19.54
N ALA A 18 -36.82 -18.10 -19.23
CA ALA A 18 -37.71 -18.46 -18.11
C ALA A 18 -37.16 -18.01 -16.75
N PHE A 19 -35.84 -17.95 -16.59
CA PHE A 19 -35.20 -17.41 -15.39
C PHE A 19 -35.42 -15.90 -15.25
N PHE A 20 -35.25 -15.13 -16.32
CA PHE A 20 -35.52 -13.69 -16.30
C PHE A 20 -37.00 -13.38 -16.08
N GLU A 21 -37.91 -14.11 -16.71
CA GLU A 21 -39.35 -13.98 -16.46
C GLU A 21 -39.69 -14.23 -14.98
N PHE A 22 -39.08 -15.26 -14.38
CA PHE A 22 -39.24 -15.56 -12.96
C PHE A 22 -38.74 -14.42 -12.06
N LEU A 23 -37.55 -13.86 -12.35
CA LEU A 23 -37.02 -12.72 -11.60
C LEU A 23 -37.91 -11.49 -11.74
N GLN A 24 -38.42 -11.22 -12.93
CA GLN A 24 -39.34 -10.11 -13.18
C GLN A 24 -40.64 -10.30 -12.40
N GLN A 25 -41.21 -11.52 -12.42
CA GLN A 25 -42.41 -11.84 -11.66
C GLN A 25 -42.20 -11.69 -10.14
N ASP A 26 -41.05 -12.11 -9.62
CA ASP A 26 -40.72 -11.97 -8.20
C ASP A 26 -40.53 -10.49 -7.80
N ALA A 27 -39.87 -9.69 -8.65
CA ALA A 27 -39.71 -8.26 -8.47
C ALA A 27 -41.05 -7.49 -8.54
N ASP A 28 -42.01 -7.98 -9.33
CA ASP A 28 -43.37 -7.42 -9.41
C ASP A 28 -44.31 -7.90 -8.30
N SER A 29 -43.87 -8.86 -7.47
CA SER A 29 -44.67 -9.35 -6.36
C SER A 29 -44.95 -8.28 -5.30
N ASP A 30 -46.15 -8.31 -4.71
CA ASP A 30 -46.50 -7.40 -3.61
C ASP A 30 -45.61 -7.59 -2.38
N GLU A 31 -45.11 -8.81 -2.16
CA GLU A 31 -44.18 -9.13 -1.08
C GLU A 31 -42.85 -8.38 -1.27
N TYR A 32 -42.25 -8.50 -2.46
CA TYR A 32 -41.03 -7.77 -2.81
C TYR A 32 -41.25 -6.26 -2.74
N ARG A 33 -42.35 -5.73 -3.28
CA ARG A 33 -42.67 -4.29 -3.21
C ARG A 33 -42.86 -3.79 -1.78
N ARG A 34 -43.36 -4.61 -0.86
CA ARG A 34 -43.46 -4.27 0.57
C ARG A 34 -42.09 -4.33 1.26
N LEU A 35 -41.29 -5.34 0.95
CA LEU A 35 -39.92 -5.48 1.47
C LEU A 35 -39.04 -4.31 1.02
N LYS A 36 -39.03 -4.02 -0.29
CA LYS A 36 -38.33 -2.88 -0.89
C LYS A 36 -38.70 -1.57 -0.22
N ARG A 37 -40.00 -1.26 -0.12
CA ARG A 37 -40.46 -0.03 0.57
C ARG A 37 -40.01 0.04 2.03
N ARG A 38 -40.01 -1.08 2.75
CA ARG A 38 -39.55 -1.12 4.15
C ARG A 38 -38.05 -0.83 4.24
N VAL A 39 -37.25 -1.48 3.41
CA VAL A 39 -35.79 -1.32 3.40
C VAL A 39 -35.42 0.10 2.98
N GLU A 40 -35.99 0.61 1.88
CA GLU A 40 -35.65 1.94 1.37
C GLU A 40 -36.08 3.07 2.30
N LYS A 41 -37.26 2.96 2.91
CA LYS A 41 -37.83 4.06 3.72
C LYS A 41 -37.37 4.04 5.17
N ASP A 42 -37.40 2.87 5.80
CA ASP A 42 -37.28 2.73 7.24
C ASP A 42 -36.10 1.83 7.65
N GLY A 43 -35.43 1.19 6.69
CA GLY A 43 -34.29 0.30 6.93
C GLY A 43 -32.98 1.06 7.12
N PRO A 44 -32.03 0.50 7.88
CA PRO A 44 -30.67 1.01 7.92
C PRO A 44 -30.02 0.83 6.54
N HIS A 45 -29.44 1.90 6.01
CA HIS A 45 -28.67 1.88 4.77
C HIS A 45 -27.18 1.76 5.11
N PRO A 46 -26.39 1.01 4.32
CA PRO A 46 -24.93 1.11 4.37
C PRO A 46 -24.50 2.57 4.22
N THR A 47 -23.44 2.95 4.91
CA THR A 47 -22.89 4.31 4.77
C THR A 47 -22.29 4.50 3.38
N ASP A 48 -22.19 5.75 2.93
CA ASP A 48 -21.55 6.09 1.65
C ASP A 48 -20.12 5.53 1.57
N GLU A 49 -19.39 5.53 2.70
CA GLU A 49 -18.05 4.97 2.82
C GLU A 49 -18.04 3.45 2.63
N MET A 50 -18.98 2.71 3.24
CA MET A 50 -19.11 1.27 3.00
C MET A 50 -19.46 0.94 1.55
N LEU A 51 -20.31 1.72 0.89
CA LEU A 51 -20.61 1.52 -0.53
C LEU A 51 -19.39 1.79 -1.41
N HIS A 52 -18.58 2.79 -1.06
CA HIS A 52 -17.33 3.08 -1.75
C HIS A 52 -16.31 1.95 -1.57
N ASP A 53 -16.09 1.49 -0.33
CA ASP A 53 -15.20 0.38 -0.01
C ASP A 53 -15.67 -0.93 -0.64
N TYR A 54 -16.98 -1.14 -0.76
CA TYR A 54 -17.56 -2.27 -1.49
C TYR A 54 -17.15 -2.25 -2.96
N VAL A 55 -17.26 -1.09 -3.62
CA VAL A 55 -16.88 -0.92 -5.03
C VAL A 55 -15.38 -1.14 -5.21
N LEU A 56 -14.54 -0.65 -4.30
CA LEU A 56 -13.09 -0.81 -4.35
C LEU A 56 -12.60 -2.20 -3.92
N GLY A 57 -13.49 -3.07 -3.43
CA GLY A 57 -13.14 -4.41 -2.93
C GLY A 57 -12.34 -4.38 -1.64
N TRP A 58 -12.56 -3.38 -0.78
CA TRP A 58 -11.84 -3.17 0.48
C TRP A 58 -12.57 -3.74 1.70
N LEU A 59 -13.88 -4.00 1.58
CA LEU A 59 -14.64 -4.65 2.63
C LEU A 59 -14.20 -6.11 2.84
N ASP A 60 -14.28 -6.60 4.09
CA ASP A 60 -14.19 -8.03 4.34
C ASP A 60 -15.43 -8.78 3.81
N GLU A 61 -15.38 -10.12 3.77
CA GLU A 61 -16.47 -10.91 3.18
C GLU A 61 -17.80 -10.75 3.93
N GLN A 62 -17.78 -10.49 5.24
CA GLN A 62 -18.99 -10.33 6.02
C GLN A 62 -19.69 -9.01 5.68
N ASP A 63 -18.94 -7.91 5.65
CA ASP A 63 -19.46 -6.59 5.29
C ASP A 63 -19.82 -6.51 3.81
N ALA A 64 -18.99 -7.10 2.93
CA ALA A 64 -19.29 -7.21 1.51
C ALA A 64 -20.58 -8.00 1.27
N LYS A 65 -20.81 -9.09 2.00
CA LYS A 65 -22.07 -9.84 1.95
C LYS A 65 -23.26 -9.00 2.42
N MET A 66 -23.10 -8.24 3.50
CA MET A 66 -24.16 -7.36 4.02
C MET A 66 -24.55 -6.29 3.00
N VAL A 67 -23.57 -5.61 2.39
CA VAL A 67 -23.81 -4.63 1.32
C VAL A 67 -24.46 -5.29 0.11
N ARG A 68 -23.94 -6.45 -0.33
CA ARG A 68 -24.49 -7.23 -1.45
C ARG A 68 -25.95 -7.60 -1.23
N ASP A 69 -26.29 -8.11 -0.04
CA ASP A 69 -27.67 -8.48 0.32
C ASP A 69 -28.58 -7.24 0.36
N HIS A 70 -28.06 -6.09 0.83
CA HIS A 70 -28.82 -4.84 0.89
C HIS A 70 -29.12 -4.25 -0.50
N ILE A 71 -28.14 -4.16 -1.40
CA ILE A 71 -28.30 -3.55 -2.73
C ILE A 71 -29.19 -4.37 -3.68
N LEU A 72 -29.42 -5.66 -3.38
CA LEU A 72 -30.40 -6.50 -4.10
C LEU A 72 -31.84 -6.04 -3.89
N ILE A 73 -32.10 -5.31 -2.80
CA ILE A 73 -33.44 -4.88 -2.40
C ILE A 73 -33.59 -3.35 -2.48
N CYS A 74 -32.56 -2.62 -2.06
CA CYS A 74 -32.56 -1.17 -2.00
C CYS A 74 -32.11 -0.55 -3.33
N GLY A 75 -33.05 0.05 -4.07
CA GLY A 75 -32.75 0.73 -5.33
C GLY A 75 -31.83 1.94 -5.15
N ILE A 76 -31.97 2.66 -4.03
CA ILE A 76 -31.16 3.85 -3.71
C ILE A 76 -29.67 3.49 -3.61
N CYS A 77 -29.34 2.48 -2.81
CA CYS A 77 -27.94 2.04 -2.66
C CYS A 77 -27.42 1.36 -3.93
N SER A 78 -28.27 0.64 -4.67
CA SER A 78 -27.90 0.04 -5.96
C SER A 78 -27.50 1.12 -6.99
N ASP A 79 -28.30 2.17 -7.13
CA ASP A 79 -28.02 3.31 -8.01
C ASP A 79 -26.73 4.03 -7.60
N GLU A 80 -26.47 4.16 -6.30
CA GLU A 80 -25.24 4.77 -5.78
C GLU A 80 -24.00 3.91 -6.08
N VAL A 81 -24.08 2.59 -5.89
CA VAL A 81 -23.00 1.66 -6.27
C VAL A 81 -22.72 1.72 -7.77
N LEU A 82 -23.76 1.74 -8.61
CA LEU A 82 -23.59 1.87 -10.07
C LEU A 82 -22.96 3.23 -10.45
N ARG A 83 -23.30 4.30 -9.73
CA ARG A 83 -22.68 5.61 -9.90
C ARG A 83 -21.19 5.58 -9.54
N LEU A 84 -20.83 4.95 -8.42
CA LEU A 84 -19.46 4.78 -7.96
C LEU A 84 -18.62 3.97 -8.96
N ILE A 85 -19.12 2.81 -9.42
CA ILE A 85 -18.46 1.99 -10.45
C ILE A 85 -18.21 2.78 -11.74
N ARG A 86 -19.17 3.61 -12.15
CA ARG A 86 -18.98 4.46 -13.34
C ARG A 86 -17.87 5.49 -13.14
N MET A 87 -17.82 6.14 -11.97
CA MET A 87 -16.77 7.11 -11.66
C MET A 87 -15.40 6.45 -11.57
N GLU A 88 -15.30 5.26 -11.00
CA GLU A 88 -14.06 4.48 -10.97
C GLU A 88 -13.58 4.17 -12.40
N ARG A 89 -14.47 3.68 -13.27
CA ARG A 89 -14.13 3.42 -14.67
C ARG A 89 -13.70 4.68 -15.43
N GLU A 90 -14.40 5.80 -15.23
CA GLU A 90 -14.01 7.09 -15.82
C GLU A 90 -12.61 7.54 -15.35
N LEU A 91 -12.26 7.26 -14.08
CA LEU A 91 -10.93 7.53 -13.54
C LEU A 91 -9.87 6.60 -14.13
N ASP A 92 -10.18 5.33 -14.30
CA ASP A 92 -9.25 4.35 -14.89
C ASP A 92 -9.00 4.65 -16.38
N GLU A 93 -10.06 5.01 -17.12
CA GLU A 93 -9.95 5.43 -18.52
C GLU A 93 -9.10 6.71 -18.65
N GLU A 94 -9.34 7.74 -17.82
CA GLU A 94 -8.52 8.96 -17.84
C GLU A 94 -7.07 8.70 -17.43
N ALA A 95 -6.80 7.76 -16.51
CA ALA A 95 -5.45 7.39 -16.13
C ALA A 95 -4.66 6.68 -17.24
N THR A 96 -5.35 6.11 -18.24
CA THR A 96 -4.72 5.49 -19.41
C THR A 96 -4.50 6.45 -20.58
N GLU A 97 -5.18 7.59 -20.60
CA GLU A 97 -4.96 8.64 -21.58
C GLU A 97 -3.89 9.63 -21.06
N ASP A 98 -2.84 9.91 -21.84
CA ASP A 98 -1.78 10.90 -21.53
C ASP A 98 -2.30 12.36 -21.62
N LYS A 99 -3.45 12.63 -20.99
CA LYS A 99 -4.10 13.94 -20.92
C LYS A 99 -4.16 14.39 -19.46
N PRO A 100 -3.94 15.68 -19.19
CA PRO A 100 -4.02 16.20 -17.83
C PRO A 100 -5.42 16.00 -17.26
N PRO A 101 -5.55 15.64 -15.96
CA PRO A 101 -6.80 15.16 -15.38
C PRO A 101 -7.89 16.24 -15.37
N THR A 102 -8.79 16.15 -16.34
CA THR A 102 -9.97 17.00 -16.46
C THR A 102 -11.07 16.55 -15.49
N PHE A 103 -11.05 15.28 -15.06
CA PHE A 103 -12.03 14.73 -14.13
C PHE A 103 -11.96 15.37 -12.75
N MET A 104 -10.76 15.54 -12.16
CA MET A 104 -10.61 16.18 -10.83
C MET A 104 -11.23 17.58 -10.80
N ARG A 105 -11.13 18.30 -11.93
CA ARG A 105 -11.77 19.62 -12.10
C ARG A 105 -13.30 19.53 -12.19
N LYS A 106 -13.84 18.49 -12.83
CA LYS A 106 -15.30 18.22 -12.89
C LYS A 106 -15.85 17.73 -11.55
N MET A 107 -15.10 16.90 -10.82
CA MET A 107 -15.50 16.33 -9.53
C MET A 107 -15.55 17.42 -8.45
N LYS A 108 -14.52 18.27 -8.36
CA LYS A 108 -14.50 19.42 -7.44
C LYS A 108 -15.68 20.37 -7.70
N LYS A 109 -16.06 20.56 -8.96
CA LYS A 109 -17.23 21.36 -9.37
C LYS A 109 -18.57 20.70 -9.02
N LYS A 110 -18.69 19.37 -9.13
CA LYS A 110 -19.90 18.63 -8.75
C LYS A 110 -20.08 18.55 -7.22
N LEU A 111 -19.00 18.35 -6.49
CA LEU A 111 -19.00 18.33 -5.02
C LEU A 111 -19.28 19.73 -4.45
N SER A 112 -18.67 20.80 -4.98
CA SER A 112 -18.95 22.18 -4.54
C SER A 112 -20.41 22.59 -4.76
N ASN A 113 -21.08 22.02 -5.77
CA ASN A 113 -22.49 22.31 -6.05
C ASN A 113 -23.46 21.53 -5.14
N ARG A 114 -23.06 20.40 -4.55
CA ARG A 114 -23.91 19.65 -3.59
C ARG A 114 -23.94 20.29 -2.21
N PHE A 115 -22.88 20.97 -1.79
CA PHE A 115 -22.81 21.64 -0.48
C PHE A 115 -23.58 22.98 -0.40
N LEU A 116 -24.22 23.43 -1.49
CA LEU A 116 -24.95 24.71 -1.54
C LEU A 116 -26.48 24.59 -1.71
N SER A 117 -27.07 23.38 -1.57
CA SER A 117 -28.53 23.24 -1.50
C SER A 117 -29.03 23.15 -0.06
N PRO A 118 -29.97 24.00 0.39
CA PRO A 118 -30.39 24.10 1.77
C PRO A 118 -31.47 23.06 2.11
N SER A 119 -31.07 21.94 2.71
CA SER A 119 -32.02 21.05 3.40
C SER A 119 -31.35 20.28 4.53
N ASN A 120 -31.06 20.94 5.65
CA ASN A 120 -31.64 20.56 6.96
C ASN A 120 -31.21 21.57 8.03
N ARG A 121 -32.18 22.05 8.82
CA ARG A 121 -31.95 22.93 9.97
C ARG A 121 -31.44 22.05 11.13
N TYR A 122 -30.16 22.17 11.43
CA TYR A 122 -29.66 21.89 12.78
C TYR A 122 -28.88 23.12 13.26
N ARG A 123 -29.34 23.70 14.37
CA ARG A 123 -28.86 24.94 14.97
C ARG A 123 -28.17 24.58 16.28
N PRO A 124 -26.84 24.67 16.39
CA PRO A 124 -26.18 24.87 17.67
C PRO A 124 -25.86 26.35 17.88
N THR A 125 -25.76 26.66 19.15
CA THR A 125 -25.70 27.94 19.83
C THR A 125 -24.38 28.70 19.67
N LYS A 126 -24.48 30.04 19.79
CA LYS A 126 -23.43 31.04 20.11
C LYS A 126 -22.42 30.47 21.15
N GLU A 127 -21.11 30.71 21.11
CA GLU A 127 -20.27 31.93 21.10
C GLU A 127 -18.79 31.42 21.28
N PRO A 128 -17.72 32.22 21.41
CA PRO A 128 -17.47 33.62 21.04
C PRO A 128 -16.21 33.79 20.14
N ASP A 129 -16.00 35.04 19.71
CA ASP A 129 -14.90 35.52 18.89
C ASP A 129 -13.50 35.28 19.49
N LEU A 130 -12.61 34.67 18.71
CA LEU A 130 -11.16 34.69 18.95
C LEU A 130 -10.46 35.50 17.86
N ILE A 131 -9.97 36.66 18.28
CA ILE A 131 -9.09 37.56 17.53
C ILE A 131 -7.75 36.87 17.35
N ILE A 132 -7.38 36.50 16.12
CA ILE A 132 -6.00 36.11 15.79
C ILE A 132 -5.34 37.29 15.09
N SER A 133 -4.45 37.92 15.85
CA SER A 133 -3.50 38.95 15.45
C SER A 133 -2.54 38.40 14.40
N THR A 134 -2.56 39.00 13.21
CA THR A 134 -1.50 38.87 12.20
C THR A 134 -0.20 39.46 12.74
N ARG A 135 0.85 38.66 12.82
CA ARG A 135 2.22 39.16 12.97
C ARG A 135 3.08 38.58 11.86
N ASP A 136 3.47 39.50 10.99
CA ASP A 136 4.57 39.39 10.05
C ASP A 136 5.87 39.14 10.81
N THR A 137 6.68 38.20 10.32
CA THR A 137 8.14 38.25 10.47
C THR A 137 8.79 37.66 9.23
N GLU A 138 9.44 38.56 8.50
CA GLU A 138 10.56 38.39 7.58
C GLU A 138 11.50 37.23 7.96
N TYR A 139 11.89 36.43 6.96
CA TYR A 139 13.23 35.88 6.82
C TYR A 139 13.52 35.70 5.33
N GLU A 140 14.03 36.77 4.70
CA GLU A 140 14.95 36.66 3.55
C GLU A 140 16.40 36.75 4.06
N GLU A 141 17.31 36.30 3.20
CA GLU A 141 18.77 36.32 3.31
C GLU A 141 19.41 35.22 4.18
N ILE A 142 19.87 34.15 3.52
CA ILE A 142 21.27 33.68 3.55
C ILE A 142 21.44 32.57 2.48
N LEU A 143 22.49 32.71 1.66
CA LEU A 143 23.06 31.80 0.63
C LEU A 143 22.65 32.00 -0.84
N GLN A 144 23.11 33.13 -1.41
CA GLN A 144 23.78 33.10 -2.73
C GLN A 144 25.29 33.29 -2.54
N GLN A 145 26.08 32.21 -2.67
CA GLN A 145 27.37 32.21 -3.37
C GLN A 145 28.05 30.84 -3.24
N GLY A 146 28.37 30.22 -4.39
CA GLY A 146 29.31 29.10 -4.42
C GLY A 146 29.23 28.24 -5.68
N SER A 147 29.87 28.71 -6.75
CA SER A 147 30.72 27.93 -7.67
C SER A 147 30.06 26.78 -8.46
N LYS A 148 29.82 26.93 -9.77
CA LYS A 148 30.79 26.64 -10.85
C LYS A 148 31.46 25.26 -10.76
N ASP A 149 31.16 24.47 -11.80
CA ASP A 149 31.92 23.38 -12.42
C ASP A 149 32.00 22.05 -11.67
N GLY A 150 31.22 21.07 -12.15
CA GLY A 150 31.16 19.72 -11.58
C GLY A 150 30.73 18.63 -12.57
N ASN A 151 31.18 18.69 -13.82
CA ASN A 151 31.10 17.57 -14.76
C ASN A 151 32.44 17.42 -15.49
N GLY A 152 33.43 16.85 -14.82
CA GLY A 152 34.78 16.68 -15.37
C GLY A 152 35.64 15.58 -14.74
N VAL A 153 35.13 14.79 -13.81
CA VAL A 153 35.98 13.84 -13.05
C VAL A 153 36.15 12.48 -13.74
N CYS A 154 35.18 12.03 -14.54
CA CYS A 154 35.27 10.71 -15.19
C CYS A 154 36.12 10.68 -16.47
N SER A 155 36.37 11.83 -17.12
CA SER A 155 37.17 11.89 -18.36
C SER A 155 38.69 11.96 -18.08
N GLY A 156 39.10 12.57 -16.97
CA GLY A 156 40.51 12.74 -16.62
C GLY A 156 41.22 11.43 -16.26
N ILE A 157 40.54 10.52 -15.57
CA ILE A 157 41.12 9.23 -15.14
C ILE A 157 41.37 8.32 -16.35
N ALA A 158 40.45 8.28 -17.31
CA ALA A 158 40.61 7.47 -18.53
C ALA A 158 41.77 7.95 -19.42
N VAL A 159 41.96 9.27 -19.53
CA VAL A 159 43.06 9.86 -20.32
C VAL A 159 44.41 9.69 -19.63
N ALA A 160 44.47 9.82 -18.30
CA ALA A 160 45.70 9.58 -17.54
C ALA A 160 46.17 8.11 -17.63
N ILE A 161 45.24 7.15 -17.60
CA ILE A 161 45.55 5.72 -17.75
C ILE A 161 46.09 5.43 -19.16
N LEU A 162 45.49 6.01 -20.21
CA LEU A 162 45.96 5.79 -21.59
C LEU A 162 47.31 6.43 -21.90
N ILE A 163 47.64 7.58 -21.28
CA ILE A 163 48.96 8.20 -21.42
C ILE A 163 50.03 7.39 -20.68
N PHE A 164 49.71 6.85 -19.49
CA PHE A 164 50.63 6.03 -18.73
C PHE A 164 50.96 4.70 -19.42
N VAL A 165 49.96 4.07 -20.07
CA VAL A 165 50.14 2.81 -20.80
C VAL A 165 51.03 2.97 -22.04
N ARG A 166 51.11 4.17 -22.64
CA ARG A 166 51.85 4.37 -23.89
C ARG A 166 53.36 4.62 -23.71
N GLN A 167 53.84 4.90 -22.50
CA GLN A 167 55.28 5.18 -22.25
C GLN A 167 56.09 4.04 -21.59
N GLN A 168 55.47 2.99 -21.06
CA GLN A 168 56.23 1.90 -20.41
C GLN A 168 56.34 0.64 -21.27
N LYS A 169 57.34 0.61 -22.16
CA LYS A 169 57.99 -0.64 -22.56
C LYS A 169 59.01 -1.02 -21.49
N MET A 170 58.59 -1.60 -20.37
CA MET A 170 59.50 -2.32 -19.46
C MET A 170 58.72 -3.17 -18.44
N TYR A 171 58.94 -4.48 -18.52
CA TYR A 171 58.75 -5.59 -17.57
C TYR A 171 58.42 -5.28 -16.09
N PHE A 172 57.26 -4.66 -15.78
CA PHE A 172 56.83 -4.46 -14.38
C PHE A 172 55.31 -4.54 -14.19
N ILE A 173 54.61 -5.49 -14.83
CA ILE A 173 53.14 -5.61 -14.73
C ILE A 173 52.66 -7.05 -14.48
N PRO A 174 52.93 -7.63 -13.30
CA PRO A 174 51.98 -8.58 -12.72
C PRO A 174 51.26 -7.99 -11.50
N GLY A 175 51.92 -7.15 -10.70
CA GLY A 175 51.35 -6.64 -9.44
C GLY A 175 50.16 -5.70 -9.60
N PHE A 176 50.22 -4.75 -10.53
CA PHE A 176 49.13 -3.77 -10.73
C PHE A 176 47.88 -4.42 -11.33
N ALA A 177 48.05 -5.35 -12.28
CA ALA A 177 46.93 -6.09 -12.85
C ALA A 177 46.22 -6.95 -11.80
N VAL A 178 46.97 -7.60 -10.91
CA VAL A 178 46.41 -8.37 -9.78
C VAL A 178 45.69 -7.45 -8.79
N ALA A 179 46.24 -6.28 -8.46
CA ALA A 179 45.59 -5.31 -7.58
C ALA A 179 44.28 -4.76 -8.16
N VAL A 180 44.26 -4.37 -9.44
CA VAL A 180 43.05 -3.90 -10.12
C VAL A 180 42.02 -5.03 -10.19
N THR A 181 42.42 -6.25 -10.52
CA THR A 181 41.50 -7.41 -10.56
C THR A 181 40.95 -7.72 -9.18
N ALA A 182 41.77 -7.68 -8.12
CA ALA A 182 41.32 -7.87 -6.74
C ALA A 182 40.36 -6.77 -6.29
N CYS A 183 40.64 -5.50 -6.59
CA CYS A 183 39.73 -4.39 -6.31
C CYS A 183 38.42 -4.51 -7.08
N LEU A 184 38.45 -4.97 -8.32
CA LEU A 184 37.26 -5.15 -9.16
C LEU A 184 36.43 -6.34 -8.68
N VAL A 185 37.06 -7.44 -8.26
CA VAL A 185 36.39 -8.57 -7.58
C VAL A 185 35.78 -8.14 -6.26
N LEU A 186 36.48 -7.35 -5.44
CA LEU A 186 35.95 -6.82 -4.17
C LEU A 186 34.80 -5.82 -4.39
N PHE A 187 34.88 -5.02 -5.45
CA PHE A 187 33.83 -4.07 -5.82
C PHE A 187 32.59 -4.80 -6.35
N LEU A 188 32.78 -5.81 -7.20
CA LEU A 188 31.69 -6.64 -7.73
C LEU A 188 31.11 -7.62 -6.70
N SER A 189 31.89 -8.05 -5.71
CA SER A 189 31.41 -8.90 -4.61
C SER A 189 30.68 -8.10 -3.53
N ARG A 190 30.87 -6.78 -3.50
CA ARG A 190 30.11 -5.87 -2.64
C ARG A 190 28.74 -5.59 -3.26
N THR A 191 27.92 -6.63 -3.38
CA THR A 191 26.48 -6.41 -3.58
C THR A 191 25.98 -5.67 -2.35
N PRO A 192 25.36 -4.48 -2.50
CA PRO A 192 24.83 -3.75 -1.36
C PRO A 192 23.90 -4.67 -0.57
N GLU A 193 24.05 -4.66 0.76
CA GLU A 193 23.17 -5.47 1.59
C GLU A 193 21.74 -4.95 1.41
N MET A 194 20.79 -5.84 1.19
CA MET A 194 19.39 -5.48 0.95
C MET A 194 18.80 -4.57 2.05
N SER A 195 19.28 -4.72 3.30
CA SER A 195 18.89 -3.85 4.42
C SER A 195 19.31 -2.39 4.18
N ASP A 196 20.50 -2.17 3.62
CA ASP A 196 21.01 -0.85 3.30
C ASP A 196 20.20 -0.24 2.14
N MET A 197 19.88 -1.05 1.12
CA MET A 197 19.04 -0.60 0.00
C MET A 197 17.64 -0.16 0.44
N ILE A 198 17.02 -0.90 1.38
CA ILE A 198 15.73 -0.51 1.97
C ILE A 198 15.91 0.79 2.75
N THR A 199 16.92 0.89 3.61
CA THR A 199 17.19 2.09 4.43
C THR A 199 17.43 3.34 3.57
N GLU A 200 18.20 3.22 2.50
CA GLU A 200 18.40 4.28 1.52
C GLU A 200 17.09 4.66 0.79
N SER A 201 16.20 3.70 0.56
CA SER A 201 14.89 3.98 -0.05
C SER A 201 13.99 4.79 0.89
N TYR A 202 14.03 4.52 2.19
CA TYR A 202 13.39 5.36 3.21
C TYR A 202 13.92 6.79 3.18
N GLN A 203 15.25 6.96 3.08
CA GLN A 203 15.87 8.29 2.98
C GLN A 203 15.42 9.03 1.71
N ALA A 204 15.38 8.34 0.57
CA ALA A 204 14.96 8.92 -0.70
C ALA A 204 13.48 9.34 -0.71
N ALA A 205 12.61 8.55 -0.08
CA ALA A 205 11.19 8.88 0.04
C ALA A 205 10.95 10.14 0.91
N PHE A 206 11.79 10.34 1.93
CA PHE A 206 11.63 11.44 2.88
C PHE A 206 12.08 12.81 2.35
N LEU A 207 13.04 12.86 1.42
CA LEU A 207 13.55 14.12 0.85
C LEU A 207 12.49 14.97 0.12
N LYS A 208 11.25 14.46 -0.02
CA LYS A 208 10.18 15.09 -0.80
C LYS A 208 8.90 15.40 -0.01
N GLU A 209 8.98 15.55 1.32
CA GLU A 209 7.83 15.92 2.18
C GLU A 209 6.58 15.08 1.90
N MET A 210 6.70 13.75 2.05
CA MET A 210 5.51 12.90 2.01
C MET A 210 4.60 13.25 3.20
N ALA A 211 3.56 14.04 2.93
CA ALA A 211 2.51 14.37 3.89
C ALA A 211 1.56 13.18 4.06
N VAL A 212 2.08 12.02 4.49
CA VAL A 212 1.21 10.92 4.93
C VAL A 212 0.68 11.29 6.30
N ARG A 213 -0.64 11.31 6.46
CA ARG A 213 -1.25 11.61 7.76
C ARG A 213 -0.92 10.46 8.71
N GLN A 214 -0.52 10.80 9.92
CA GLN A 214 -0.19 9.80 10.94
C GLN A 214 -1.36 8.84 11.21
N ASP A 215 -2.59 9.33 11.10
CA ASP A 215 -3.81 8.51 11.23
C ASP A 215 -3.94 7.41 10.18
N ASP A 216 -3.34 7.61 9.00
CA ASP A 216 -3.34 6.64 7.90
C ASP A 216 -2.27 5.55 8.09
N LEU A 217 -1.31 5.74 9.01
CA LEU A 217 -0.19 4.82 9.27
C LEU A 217 -0.47 3.80 10.38
N LYS A 218 -1.75 3.54 10.67
CA LYS A 218 -2.16 2.56 11.69
C LYS A 218 -1.81 1.15 11.23
N LEU A 219 -1.16 0.39 12.11
CA LEU A 219 -0.83 -1.00 11.84
C LEU A 219 -2.07 -1.88 12.09
N PRO A 220 -2.21 -3.03 11.40
CA PRO A 220 -3.45 -3.82 11.46
C PRO A 220 -3.89 -4.22 12.88
N TRP A 221 -2.95 -4.42 13.80
CA TRP A 221 -3.23 -4.78 15.18
C TRP A 221 -3.57 -3.60 16.11
N GLU A 222 -3.51 -2.35 15.63
CA GLU A 222 -3.81 -1.16 16.46
C GLU A 222 -5.29 -0.74 16.40
N GLY A 223 -6.05 -1.18 15.40
CA GLY A 223 -7.44 -0.75 15.20
C GLY A 223 -8.46 -1.49 16.06
N HIS A 224 -8.27 -2.79 16.31
CA HIS A 224 -9.24 -3.63 17.00
C HIS A 224 -8.50 -4.73 17.76
N ALA A 225 -8.22 -4.53 19.04
CA ALA A 225 -7.65 -5.56 19.90
C ALA A 225 -8.68 -6.70 20.08
N GLN A 226 -8.64 -7.69 19.19
CA GLN A 226 -9.36 -8.94 19.39
C GLN A 226 -8.62 -9.75 20.46
N TYR A 227 -8.91 -9.46 21.72
CA TYR A 227 -8.48 -10.27 22.86
C TYR A 227 -9.15 -11.65 22.77
N GLY A 228 -8.41 -12.66 22.31
CA GLY A 228 -8.93 -14.01 22.14
C GLY A 228 -7.90 -15.07 22.52
N PHE A 229 -8.18 -15.83 23.58
CA PHE A 229 -7.31 -16.86 24.16
C PHE A 229 -7.12 -18.13 23.30
N ASN A 230 -7.59 -18.16 22.04
CA ASN A 230 -7.29 -19.27 21.14
C ASN A 230 -5.92 -19.05 20.47
N LEU A 231 -4.86 -19.33 21.24
CA LEU A 231 -3.45 -19.37 20.85
C LEU A 231 -3.07 -20.62 20.03
N ALA A 232 -4.04 -21.38 19.55
CA ALA A 232 -3.77 -22.61 18.82
C ALA A 232 -3.17 -22.28 17.43
N GLU A 233 -1.87 -22.58 17.30
CA GLU A 233 -1.10 -22.83 16.07
C GLU A 233 -0.60 -21.66 15.21
N GLN A 234 -0.94 -20.39 15.46
CA GLN A 234 -0.36 -19.24 14.74
C GLN A 234 0.89 -18.64 15.41
N ASP A 235 1.69 -19.47 16.07
CA ASP A 235 3.06 -19.13 16.51
C ASP A 235 4.08 -19.13 15.35
N ALA A 236 3.66 -18.80 14.13
CA ALA A 236 4.59 -18.71 13.01
C ALA A 236 5.42 -17.43 13.18
N HIS A 237 6.68 -17.60 13.58
CA HIS A 237 7.72 -16.56 13.61
C HIS A 237 7.75 -15.67 12.35
N ILE A 238 7.26 -16.19 11.21
CA ILE A 238 7.01 -15.45 9.96
C ILE A 238 6.17 -14.20 10.20
N TYR A 239 4.98 -14.32 10.81
CA TYR A 239 4.06 -13.21 11.01
C TYR A 239 4.63 -12.17 11.99
N ARG A 240 5.33 -12.62 13.04
CA ARG A 240 6.02 -11.73 13.98
C ARG A 240 7.17 -10.98 13.34
N ALA A 241 8.03 -11.67 12.60
CA ALA A 241 9.13 -11.04 11.89
C ALA A 241 8.61 -10.01 10.88
N PHE A 242 7.58 -10.36 10.11
CA PHE A 242 6.93 -9.44 9.18
C PHE A 242 6.31 -8.23 9.91
N GLY A 243 5.55 -8.46 10.98
CA GLY A 243 4.97 -7.38 11.80
C GLY A 243 6.03 -6.47 12.45
N ALA A 244 7.13 -7.05 12.94
CA ALA A 244 8.28 -6.28 13.44
C ALA A 244 8.90 -5.43 12.33
N GLY A 245 8.92 -5.95 11.10
CA GLY A 245 9.32 -5.21 9.91
C GLY A 245 8.41 -4.03 9.62
N LEU A 246 7.09 -4.23 9.64
CA LEU A 246 6.12 -3.13 9.47
C LEU A 246 6.28 -2.05 10.55
N TRP A 247 6.41 -2.47 11.81
CA TRP A 247 6.61 -1.54 12.92
C TRP A 247 7.91 -0.74 12.76
N SER A 248 9.01 -1.40 12.41
CA SER A 248 10.30 -0.74 12.16
C SER A 248 10.21 0.23 10.98
N GLY A 249 9.56 -0.17 9.89
CA GLY A 249 9.33 0.69 8.74
C GLY A 249 8.50 1.92 9.07
N ARG A 250 7.51 1.78 9.95
CA ARG A 250 6.75 2.92 10.45
C ARG A 250 7.62 3.89 11.25
N GLN A 251 8.43 3.38 12.19
CA GLN A 251 9.34 4.24 12.96
C GLN A 251 10.30 5.00 12.03
N ASP A 252 10.84 4.32 11.01
CA ASP A 252 11.71 4.93 10.00
C ASP A 252 11.04 6.12 9.27
N LEU A 253 9.70 6.10 9.09
CA LEU A 253 8.93 7.24 8.57
C LEU A 253 8.60 8.27 9.65
N THR A 254 8.14 7.85 10.84
CA THR A 254 7.59 8.76 11.86
C THR A 254 8.64 9.50 12.65
N ASP A 255 9.76 8.86 13.01
CA ASP A 255 10.83 9.46 13.81
C ASP A 255 11.42 10.69 13.10
N ARG A 256 11.44 10.64 11.77
CA ARG A 256 11.89 11.75 10.92
C ARG A 256 10.91 12.91 10.84
N ILE A 257 9.60 12.64 10.94
CA ILE A 257 8.55 13.67 10.87
C ILE A 257 8.44 14.40 12.20
N SER A 258 8.36 13.66 13.31
CA SER A 258 7.90 14.20 14.59
C SER A 258 9.03 14.49 15.58
N GLY A 259 10.26 14.05 15.29
CA GLY A 259 11.35 14.05 16.28
C GLY A 259 10.95 13.33 17.58
N ALA A 260 10.00 12.39 17.48
CA ALA A 260 9.39 11.74 18.62
C ALA A 260 10.41 10.86 19.35
N THR A 261 10.24 10.72 20.66
CA THR A 261 11.03 9.80 21.48
C THR A 261 10.92 8.38 20.95
N GLU A 262 12.06 7.71 20.79
CA GLU A 262 12.18 6.32 20.36
C GLU A 262 11.13 5.46 21.07
N THR A 263 10.11 5.03 20.32
CA THR A 263 9.13 4.09 20.86
C THR A 263 9.79 2.71 20.84
N SER A 264 9.79 1.98 21.96
CA SER A 264 10.31 0.61 21.97
C SER A 264 9.40 -0.32 21.16
N MET A 265 9.99 -1.28 20.45
CA MET A 265 9.24 -2.34 19.76
C MET A 265 8.37 -3.12 20.76
N PRO A 266 7.08 -3.37 20.47
CA PRO A 266 6.24 -4.20 21.32
C PRO A 266 6.85 -5.59 21.57
N ASP A 267 6.77 -6.08 22.80
CA ASP A 267 7.40 -7.35 23.20
C ASP A 267 6.97 -8.55 22.35
N PHE A 268 5.71 -8.59 21.89
CA PHE A 268 5.19 -9.67 21.04
C PHE A 268 5.77 -9.68 19.62
N LEU A 269 6.42 -8.59 19.19
CA LEU A 269 7.16 -8.48 17.93
C LEU A 269 8.66 -8.71 18.13
N SER A 270 9.13 -8.87 19.36
CA SER A 270 10.54 -9.09 19.66
C SER A 270 10.99 -10.49 19.25
N PRO A 271 12.21 -10.67 18.72
CA PRO A 271 12.75 -12.01 18.44
C PRO A 271 12.95 -12.85 19.70
N LYS A 272 12.97 -12.24 20.89
CA LYS A 272 13.13 -12.90 22.20
C LYS A 272 11.83 -13.45 22.79
N TRP A 273 10.71 -13.22 22.12
CA TRP A 273 9.40 -13.56 22.65
C TRP A 273 9.23 -15.08 22.80
N GLN A 274 8.67 -15.51 23.94
CA GLN A 274 8.44 -16.90 24.35
C GLN A 274 9.66 -17.81 24.66
N GLY A 275 10.76 -17.27 25.16
CA GLY A 275 11.72 -18.04 25.99
C GLY A 275 12.41 -19.26 25.32
N ASN A 276 12.23 -19.46 24.02
CA ASN A 276 12.68 -20.66 23.32
C ASN A 276 13.86 -20.32 22.40
N THR A 277 15.07 -20.52 22.92
CA THR A 277 16.36 -20.78 22.23
C THR A 277 16.95 -19.78 21.23
N ALA A 278 16.18 -18.85 20.65
CA ALA A 278 16.75 -17.80 19.80
C ALA A 278 17.26 -16.65 20.67
N ASN A 279 18.50 -16.75 21.16
CA ASN A 279 19.22 -15.65 21.83
C ASN A 279 19.51 -14.45 20.90
N ALA A 280 18.93 -14.42 19.69
CA ALA A 280 19.17 -13.38 18.71
C ALA A 280 18.70 -12.04 19.27
N GLY A 281 19.60 -11.05 19.29
CA GLY A 281 19.26 -9.69 19.68
C GLY A 281 18.43 -8.98 18.61
N LYS A 282 18.49 -9.46 17.36
CA LYS A 282 17.95 -8.79 16.18
C LYS A 282 17.33 -9.78 15.21
N TRP A 283 16.23 -9.39 14.56
CA TRP A 283 15.60 -10.19 13.49
C TRP A 283 16.54 -10.49 12.31
N SER A 284 17.54 -9.63 12.06
CA SER A 284 18.54 -9.80 11.02
C SER A 284 19.41 -11.05 11.18
N GLU A 285 19.52 -11.57 12.41
CA GLU A 285 20.32 -12.75 12.75
C GLU A 285 19.49 -14.04 12.74
N THR A 286 18.19 -13.95 12.48
CA THR A 286 17.26 -15.08 12.51
C THR A 286 17.00 -15.64 11.11
N PRO A 287 16.54 -16.90 10.98
CA PRO A 287 16.06 -17.44 9.72
C PRO A 287 14.88 -16.66 9.08
N TRP A 288 14.20 -15.81 9.86
CA TRP A 288 13.05 -15.02 9.41
C TRP A 288 13.41 -13.59 8.99
N ASN A 289 14.71 -13.27 8.86
CA ASN A 289 15.19 -11.97 8.38
C ASN A 289 14.54 -11.53 7.05
N ALA A 290 14.30 -12.47 6.13
CA ALA A 290 13.61 -12.17 4.87
C ALA A 290 12.19 -11.64 5.09
N CYS A 291 11.44 -12.22 6.03
CA CYS A 291 10.09 -11.74 6.39
C CYS A 291 10.14 -10.36 7.06
N PHE A 292 11.13 -10.12 7.92
CA PHE A 292 11.37 -8.81 8.52
C PHE A 292 11.67 -7.72 7.47
N ARG A 293 12.57 -8.01 6.52
CA ARG A 293 12.88 -7.09 5.41
C ARG A 293 11.67 -6.85 4.52
N MET A 294 10.91 -7.90 4.23
CA MET A 294 9.68 -7.82 3.45
C MET A 294 8.64 -6.92 4.13
N GLY A 295 8.47 -7.02 5.45
CA GLY A 295 7.62 -6.12 6.22
C GLY A 295 8.06 -4.66 6.10
N ARG A 296 9.35 -4.37 6.36
CA ARG A 296 9.90 -3.01 6.21
C ARG A 296 9.68 -2.45 4.81
N TRP A 297 9.97 -3.22 3.78
CA TRP A 297 9.80 -2.78 2.40
C TRP A 297 8.31 -2.59 2.03
N SER A 298 7.45 -3.53 2.41
CA SER A 298 6.01 -3.46 2.11
C SER A 298 5.38 -2.19 2.69
N PHE A 299 5.74 -1.84 3.93
CA PHE A 299 5.25 -0.63 4.57
C PHE A 299 5.67 0.64 3.82
N LEU A 300 6.95 0.74 3.42
CA LEU A 300 7.45 1.87 2.65
C LEU A 300 6.67 2.03 1.34
N ILE A 301 6.60 0.97 0.55
CA ILE A 301 6.00 1.05 -0.78
C ILE A 301 4.51 1.29 -0.70
N TRP A 302 3.83 0.69 0.27
CA TRP A 302 2.44 0.97 0.56
C TRP A 302 2.21 2.46 0.90
N ALA A 303 2.98 3.02 1.84
CA ALA A 303 2.85 4.42 2.25
C ALA A 303 3.15 5.40 1.09
N VAL A 304 4.23 5.15 0.35
CA VAL A 304 4.64 5.94 -0.82
C VAL A 304 3.57 5.89 -1.92
N SER A 305 2.96 4.73 -2.14
CA SER A 305 1.94 4.54 -3.17
C SER A 305 0.60 5.17 -2.83
N GLN A 306 0.30 5.37 -1.55
CA GLN A 306 -0.87 6.12 -1.10
C GLN A 306 -0.65 7.63 -1.09
N SER A 307 0.61 8.08 -1.12
CA SER A 307 0.91 9.51 -1.16
C SER A 307 0.62 10.11 -2.54
N ASP A 308 0.11 11.34 -2.54
CA ASP A 308 -0.01 12.16 -3.76
C ASP A 308 1.34 12.76 -4.19
N ALA A 309 2.43 12.46 -3.49
CA ALA A 309 3.74 13.02 -3.76
C ALA A 309 4.31 12.52 -5.09
N GLU A 310 5.02 13.39 -5.81
CA GLU A 310 5.71 13.00 -7.03
C GLU A 310 6.98 12.23 -6.69
N VAL A 311 6.97 10.91 -6.89
CA VAL A 311 8.10 10.04 -6.59
C VAL A 311 9.01 9.89 -7.81
N PRO A 312 10.32 10.19 -7.71
CA PRO A 312 11.24 10.08 -8.84
C PRO A 312 11.31 8.68 -9.43
N LYS A 313 11.49 8.57 -10.76
CA LYS A 313 11.61 7.27 -11.46
C LYS A 313 12.68 6.35 -10.85
N ALA A 314 13.84 6.93 -10.52
CA ALA A 314 14.96 6.20 -9.93
C ALA A 314 14.62 5.52 -8.59
N PHE A 315 13.66 6.06 -7.82
CA PHE A 315 13.17 5.40 -6.61
C PHE A 315 12.48 4.08 -6.97
N TRP A 316 11.58 4.08 -7.96
CA TRP A 316 10.81 2.91 -8.38
C TRP A 316 11.70 1.84 -9.02
N GLU A 317 12.64 2.23 -9.87
CA GLU A 317 13.62 1.32 -10.48
C GLU A 317 14.44 0.59 -9.40
N LYS A 318 14.78 1.27 -8.31
CA LYS A 318 15.46 0.64 -7.16
C LYS A 318 14.59 -0.39 -6.44
N GLN A 319 13.26 -0.18 -6.40
CA GLN A 319 12.35 -1.10 -5.71
C GLN A 319 12.23 -2.45 -6.42
N GLU A 320 12.42 -2.49 -7.74
CA GLU A 320 12.43 -3.72 -8.52
C GLU A 320 13.54 -4.66 -8.02
N SER A 321 14.77 -4.15 -7.88
CA SER A 321 15.90 -4.94 -7.38
C SER A 321 15.69 -5.41 -5.94
N ILE A 322 15.10 -4.56 -5.08
CA ILE A 322 14.77 -4.94 -3.69
C ILE A 322 13.71 -6.05 -3.68
N LEU A 323 12.68 -5.94 -4.52
CA LEU A 323 11.60 -6.92 -4.62
C LEU A 323 12.11 -8.29 -5.07
N GLU A 324 13.00 -8.35 -6.06
CA GLU A 324 13.63 -9.62 -6.48
C GLU A 324 14.40 -10.28 -5.34
N GLY A 325 15.15 -9.47 -4.59
CA GLY A 325 15.84 -9.92 -3.39
C GLY A 325 14.89 -10.48 -2.33
N ILE A 326 13.77 -9.79 -2.08
CA ILE A 326 12.73 -10.21 -1.13
C ILE A 326 12.10 -11.54 -1.57
N GLN A 327 11.71 -11.68 -2.84
CA GLN A 327 11.12 -12.91 -3.38
C GLN A 327 12.08 -14.09 -3.22
N LYS A 328 13.35 -13.89 -3.58
CA LYS A 328 14.39 -14.91 -3.40
C LYS A 328 14.57 -15.29 -1.93
N GLY A 329 14.68 -14.30 -1.04
CA GLY A 329 14.84 -14.54 0.39
C GLY A 329 13.63 -15.23 1.01
N PHE A 330 12.42 -14.92 0.55
CA PHE A 330 11.19 -15.56 1.03
C PHE A 330 11.07 -17.03 0.59
N ALA A 331 11.53 -17.36 -0.62
CA ALA A 331 11.61 -18.74 -1.10
C ALA A 331 12.44 -19.62 -0.15
N ASP A 332 13.46 -19.07 0.50
CA ASP A 332 14.33 -19.76 1.46
C ASP A 332 13.79 -19.79 2.92
N VAL A 333 12.69 -19.11 3.22
CA VAL A 333 12.11 -19.07 4.57
C VAL A 333 11.62 -20.47 4.99
N PRO A 334 12.02 -20.97 6.17
CA PRO A 334 11.59 -22.28 6.67
C PRO A 334 10.15 -22.23 7.19
N VAL A 335 9.45 -23.37 7.08
CA VAL A 335 8.12 -23.60 7.71
C VAL A 335 7.07 -22.54 7.31
N LYS A 336 7.01 -22.19 6.02
CA LYS A 336 5.89 -21.42 5.45
C LYS A 336 4.76 -22.35 5.02
N SER A 337 3.51 -21.93 5.20
CA SER A 337 2.38 -22.71 4.67
C SER A 337 2.30 -22.59 3.14
N VAL A 338 1.65 -23.57 2.50
CA VAL A 338 1.36 -23.50 1.05
C VAL A 338 0.53 -22.27 0.70
N GLU A 339 -0.35 -21.86 1.63
CA GLU A 339 -1.17 -20.67 1.45
C GLU A 339 -0.34 -19.39 1.50
N ASP A 340 0.57 -19.26 2.47
CA ASP A 340 1.46 -18.09 2.55
C ASP A 340 2.31 -17.98 1.28
N ASP A 341 2.86 -19.09 0.80
CA ASP A 341 3.64 -19.10 -0.44
C ASP A 341 2.81 -18.63 -1.64
N ARG A 342 1.57 -19.14 -1.77
CA ARG A 342 0.64 -18.74 -2.83
C ARG A 342 0.30 -17.26 -2.77
N VAL A 343 -0.11 -16.76 -1.60
CA VAL A 343 -0.53 -15.36 -1.42
C VAL A 343 0.64 -14.41 -1.66
N VAL A 344 1.81 -14.69 -1.05
CA VAL A 344 3.00 -13.85 -1.19
C VAL A 344 3.46 -13.79 -2.64
N ASN A 345 3.59 -14.93 -3.32
CA ASN A 345 4.03 -14.95 -4.72
C ASN A 345 3.02 -14.27 -5.65
N SER A 346 1.72 -14.43 -5.42
CA SER A 346 0.68 -13.75 -6.18
C SER A 346 0.75 -12.23 -6.01
N MET A 347 0.79 -11.74 -4.78
CA MET A 347 0.79 -10.29 -4.49
C MET A 347 2.09 -9.63 -4.95
N LEU A 348 3.25 -10.22 -4.63
CA LEU A 348 4.54 -9.70 -5.05
C LEU A 348 4.74 -9.79 -6.58
N GLY A 349 4.17 -10.80 -7.23
CA GLY A 349 4.15 -10.90 -8.69
C GLY A 349 3.37 -9.75 -9.34
N SER A 350 2.17 -9.44 -8.82
CA SER A 350 1.37 -8.29 -9.27
C SER A 350 2.12 -6.97 -9.07
N VAL A 351 2.74 -6.76 -7.90
CA VAL A 351 3.56 -5.58 -7.62
C VAL A 351 4.76 -5.49 -8.57
N LYS A 352 5.43 -6.60 -8.87
CA LYS A 352 6.54 -6.64 -9.83
C LYS A 352 6.08 -6.17 -11.22
N SER A 353 4.97 -6.71 -11.74
CA SER A 353 4.42 -6.29 -13.03
C SER A 353 4.02 -4.81 -13.07
N ALA A 354 3.57 -4.24 -11.93
CA ALA A 354 3.29 -2.82 -11.83
C ALA A 354 4.56 -1.95 -11.84
N LEU A 355 5.67 -2.46 -11.27
CA LEU A 355 6.96 -1.76 -11.24
C LEU A 355 7.71 -1.77 -12.58
N GLU A 356 7.63 -2.86 -13.37
CA GLU A 356 8.35 -3.06 -14.66
C GLU A 356 7.90 -2.13 -15.82
N SER A 357 7.09 -1.12 -15.53
CA SER A 357 6.58 -0.17 -16.52
C SER A 357 7.68 0.71 -17.13
N SER A 358 7.82 0.70 -18.47
CA SER A 358 8.78 1.56 -19.19
C SER A 358 8.54 3.06 -18.96
N GLU A 359 7.27 3.45 -18.79
CA GLU A 359 6.80 4.83 -18.58
C GLU A 359 6.88 5.27 -17.10
N GLY A 360 7.40 4.41 -16.21
CA GLY A 360 7.37 4.62 -14.77
C GLY A 360 6.04 4.21 -14.13
N VAL A 361 5.94 4.44 -12.82
CA VAL A 361 4.78 4.00 -12.01
C VAL A 361 3.71 5.09 -11.99
N SER A 362 2.72 4.93 -12.88
CA SER A 362 1.55 5.80 -12.96
C SER A 362 0.69 5.74 -11.70
N PHE A 363 -0.20 6.71 -11.52
CA PHE A 363 -1.07 6.78 -10.35
C PHE A 363 -1.97 5.53 -10.19
N GLY A 364 -2.54 5.02 -11.28
CA GLY A 364 -3.32 3.77 -11.26
C GLY A 364 -2.49 2.58 -10.78
N LYS A 365 -1.23 2.48 -11.23
CA LYS A 365 -0.29 1.44 -10.79
C LYS A 365 0.08 1.60 -9.31
N ARG A 366 0.24 2.83 -8.81
CA ARG A 366 0.44 3.07 -7.36
C ARG A 366 -0.74 2.58 -6.55
N ARG A 367 -1.98 2.86 -6.97
CA ARG A 367 -3.18 2.34 -6.29
C ARG A 367 -3.22 0.81 -6.28
N GLN A 368 -2.90 0.17 -7.40
CA GLN A 368 -2.79 -1.29 -7.48
C GLN A 368 -1.73 -1.82 -6.49
N ILE A 369 -0.54 -1.24 -6.48
CA ILE A 369 0.54 -1.61 -5.57
C ILE A 369 0.10 -1.43 -4.10
N ALA A 370 -0.53 -0.31 -3.76
CA ALA A 370 -1.03 -0.05 -2.42
C ALA A 370 -2.10 -1.09 -2.00
N ARG A 371 -3.03 -1.43 -2.89
CA ARG A 371 -4.05 -2.45 -2.63
C ARG A 371 -3.41 -3.82 -2.39
N ASP A 372 -2.54 -4.25 -3.29
CA ASP A 372 -1.94 -5.59 -3.24
C ASP A 372 -1.02 -5.74 -2.02
N LEU A 373 -0.25 -4.69 -1.69
CA LEU A 373 0.53 -4.64 -0.45
C LEU A 373 -0.35 -4.54 0.80
N GLY A 374 -1.50 -3.85 0.73
CA GLY A 374 -2.47 -3.82 1.82
C GLY A 374 -3.03 -5.20 2.15
N LEU A 375 -3.36 -5.99 1.12
CA LEU A 375 -3.79 -7.39 1.28
C LEU A 375 -2.66 -8.27 1.84
N LEU A 376 -1.43 -8.11 1.34
CA LEU A 376 -0.27 -8.81 1.86
C LEU A 376 -0.01 -8.47 3.34
N ILE A 377 -0.09 -7.18 3.68
CA ILE A 377 0.05 -6.69 5.05
C ILE A 377 -1.02 -7.30 5.94
N LYS A 378 -2.29 -7.32 5.50
CA LYS A 378 -3.39 -7.94 6.25
C LYS A 378 -3.17 -9.44 6.46
N HIS A 379 -2.67 -10.16 5.45
CA HIS A 379 -2.43 -11.60 5.51
C HIS A 379 -1.27 -11.99 6.43
N LEU A 380 -0.15 -11.27 6.34
CA LEU A 380 1.08 -11.60 7.07
C LEU A 380 1.23 -10.88 8.42
N SER A 381 0.32 -9.98 8.77
CA SER A 381 0.36 -9.31 10.08
C SER A 381 -0.12 -10.24 11.20
N PRO A 382 0.47 -10.12 12.40
CA PRO A 382 -0.06 -10.81 13.58
C PRO A 382 -1.48 -10.32 13.84
N VAL A 383 -2.45 -11.24 13.77
CA VAL A 383 -3.88 -10.97 13.94
C VAL A 383 -4.24 -10.74 15.41
N ARG A 384 -3.43 -11.25 16.34
CA ARG A 384 -3.72 -11.21 17.79
C ARG A 384 -2.50 -10.76 18.58
N ILE A 385 -2.74 -9.83 19.50
CA ILE A 385 -1.79 -9.45 20.54
C ILE A 385 -2.03 -10.41 21.72
N PRO A 386 -0.98 -11.05 22.26
CA PRO A 386 -1.09 -11.97 23.40
C PRO A 386 -1.63 -11.29 24.68
#